data_AF-A0A077ZI90-F1
#
_entry.id   AF-A0A077ZI90-F1
#
_cell.length_a   1.000
_cell.length_b   1.000
_cell.length_c   1.000
_cell.angle_alpha   90.00
_cell.angle_beta   90.00
_cell.angle_gamma   90.00
#
_symmetry.space_group_name_H-M   'P 1'
#
loop_
_entity.id
_entity.type
_entity.pdbx_description
1 polymer ?
#
loop_
_entity_poly.entity_id
_entity_poly.type
_entity_poly.pdbx_seq_one_letter_code
_entity_poly.pdbx_strand_id
1 'polypeptide(L)'
;MTPKKPNSALRKYARVRLSNLIEVTAYIPGIGHNLQEHSVVLLRGGRVKDLPGVRYHIVRGALDTAGVNDHKTYFRKEELRMTRKGTIAKRDVLPDPMYNSKLVTRLINRVMVDGKRGTASNIVYNAFSTIKESIGNDPLEVFEQAMENIMPVLEVKARRVGGSNYQVPVEVRPERRTTLGLRWVVNFARLRGEHTMEERLAKEIMDAANNTGASVKKREDTHKMAEANRAFAHYRW
;
A
#
# COMPACT_ATOMS: atom_id res chain seq x y z
N MET A 1 10.24 28.15 18.62
CA MET A 1 10.38 28.83 17.32
C MET A 1 9.07 28.71 16.56
N THR A 2 8.60 29.81 15.97
CA THR A 2 7.34 29.85 15.23
C THR A 2 7.49 29.13 13.88
N PRO A 3 6.65 28.13 13.58
CA PRO A 3 6.67 27.48 12.28
C PRO A 3 6.13 28.39 11.17
N LYS A 4 6.38 28.01 9.92
CA LYS A 4 5.74 28.60 8.75
C LYS A 4 4.23 28.32 8.80
N LYS A 5 3.44 29.32 8.41
CA LYS A 5 2.00 29.17 8.14
C LYS A 5 1.81 28.03 7.12
N PRO A 6 0.86 27.09 7.28
CA PRO A 6 -0.38 27.14 8.07
C PRO A 6 -0.28 26.69 9.54
N ASN A 7 0.85 26.15 9.97
CA ASN A 7 0.99 25.61 11.32
C ASN A 7 1.13 26.76 12.34
N SER A 8 0.49 26.64 13.50
CA SER A 8 0.55 27.62 14.59
C SER A 8 1.29 27.11 15.84
N ALA A 9 1.33 25.79 16.04
CA ALA A 9 1.95 25.18 17.22
C ALA A 9 3.47 25.42 17.28
N LEU A 10 3.93 26.04 18.36
CA LEU A 10 5.35 26.33 18.59
C LEU A 10 6.19 25.05 18.57
N ARG A 11 7.33 25.10 17.88
CA ARG A 11 8.30 24.00 17.84
C ARG A 11 9.42 24.25 18.85
N LYS A 12 9.80 23.18 19.54
CA LYS A 12 10.91 23.17 20.50
C LYS A 12 12.25 23.11 19.76
N TYR A 13 13.20 23.90 20.22
CA TYR A 13 14.52 24.01 19.60
C TYR A 13 15.57 24.23 20.70
N ALA A 14 16.82 23.87 20.41
CA ALA A 14 17.96 24.19 21.26
C ALA A 14 19.02 24.92 20.41
N ARG A 15 19.72 25.87 21.03
CA ARG A 15 20.98 26.37 20.48
C ARG A 15 22.07 25.43 20.95
N VAL A 16 22.80 24.85 20.01
CA VAL A 16 23.83 23.86 20.28
C VAL A 16 25.14 24.39 19.73
N ARG A 17 26.16 24.45 20.58
CA ARG A 17 27.53 24.76 20.15
C ARG A 17 28.16 23.48 19.64
N LEU A 18 28.61 23.51 18.39
CA LEU A 18 29.35 22.41 17.77
C LEU A 18 30.80 22.38 18.26
N SER A 19 31.49 21.28 18.01
CA SER A 19 32.92 21.11 18.34
C SER A 19 33.83 22.13 17.65
N ASN A 20 33.41 22.69 16.52
CA ASN A 20 34.10 23.77 15.81
C ASN A 20 33.73 25.17 16.33
N LEU A 21 33.15 25.27 17.53
CA LEU A 21 32.72 26.50 18.19
C LEU A 21 31.57 27.25 17.50
N ILE A 22 31.04 26.74 16.39
CA ILE A 22 29.89 27.32 15.70
C ILE A 22 28.61 26.97 16.45
N GLU A 23 27.76 27.97 16.68
CA GLU A 23 26.45 27.76 17.25
C GLU A 23 25.40 27.54 16.17
N VAL A 24 24.64 26.46 16.32
CA VAL A 24 23.56 26.12 15.41
C VAL A 24 22.23 25.97 16.14
N THR A 25 21.16 26.38 15.48
CA THR A 25 19.80 26.12 15.94
C THR A 25 19.37 24.73 15.49
N ALA A 26 19.09 23.85 16.44
CA ALA A 26 18.63 22.49 16.19
C ALA A 26 17.20 22.27 16.68
N TYR A 27 16.38 21.58 15.89
CA TYR A 27 15.02 21.21 16.28
C TYR A 27 15.03 20.00 17.20
N ILE A 28 14.20 20.04 18.24
CA ILE A 28 13.97 18.95 19.17
C ILE A 28 12.76 18.14 18.69
N PRO A 29 12.93 16.91 18.18
CA PRO A 29 11.80 16.07 17.75
C PRO A 29 10.98 15.56 18.94
N GLY A 30 9.68 15.35 18.74
CA GLY A 30 8.77 14.77 19.74
C GLY A 30 8.11 15.78 20.69
N ILE A 31 7.28 15.27 21.60
CA ILE A 31 6.62 16.02 22.67
C ILE A 31 7.52 15.97 23.92
N GLY A 32 7.69 17.10 24.64
CA GLY A 32 8.57 17.16 25.83
C GLY A 32 10.07 17.12 25.52
N HIS A 33 10.96 17.42 26.47
CA HIS A 33 12.40 17.07 26.48
C HIS A 33 12.98 17.19 27.89
N ASN A 34 14.11 16.51 28.14
CA ASN A 34 14.84 16.51 29.42
C ASN A 34 16.16 17.31 29.36
N LEU A 35 16.43 18.03 28.27
CA LEU A 35 17.66 18.81 28.08
C LEU A 35 17.77 19.96 29.08
N GLN A 36 18.95 20.09 29.68
CA GLN A 36 19.36 21.19 30.56
C GLN A 36 20.36 22.10 29.83
N GLU A 37 20.74 23.21 30.46
CA GLU A 37 21.87 24.02 29.98
C GLU A 37 23.15 23.18 29.99
N HIS A 38 23.98 23.34 28.96
CA HIS A 38 25.25 22.60 28.76
C HIS A 38 25.12 21.08 28.53
N SER A 39 23.91 20.53 28.36
CA SER A 39 23.74 19.13 27.94
C SER A 39 24.40 18.84 26.58
N VAL A 40 25.03 17.68 26.46
CA VAL A 40 25.67 17.19 25.23
C VAL A 40 24.65 16.42 24.40
N VAL A 41 24.49 16.84 23.14
CA VAL A 41 23.49 16.27 22.23
C VAL A 41 24.10 15.84 20.91
N LEU A 42 23.58 14.78 20.33
CA LEU A 42 23.93 14.36 18.98
C LEU A 42 23.04 15.07 17.97
N LEU A 43 23.65 15.66 16.94
CA LEU A 43 22.94 16.33 15.86
C LEU A 43 22.96 15.52 14.57
N ARG A 44 21.80 15.46 13.91
CA ARG A 44 21.64 14.93 12.55
C ARG A 44 21.35 16.08 11.59
N GLY A 45 22.05 16.10 10.46
CA GLY A 45 21.72 17.00 9.36
C GLY A 45 20.31 16.75 8.81
N GLY A 46 19.58 17.82 8.48
CA GLY A 46 18.25 17.73 7.89
C GLY A 46 17.46 19.02 8.05
N ARG A 47 16.89 19.52 6.95
CA ARG A 47 16.03 20.70 7.01
C ARG A 47 14.68 20.35 7.65
N VAL A 48 14.29 21.11 8.66
CA VAL A 48 12.94 21.06 9.20
C VAL A 48 12.04 21.87 8.27
N LYS A 49 11.11 21.21 7.57
CA LYS A 49 10.24 21.87 6.57
C LYS A 49 9.46 23.05 7.16
N ASP A 50 8.99 22.87 8.40
CA ASP A 50 8.17 23.83 9.13
C ASP A 50 8.95 25.04 9.65
N LEU A 51 10.26 24.91 9.94
CA LEU A 51 11.03 25.97 10.61
C LEU A 51 11.99 26.67 9.65
N PRO A 52 11.88 28.01 9.49
CA PRO A 52 12.86 28.75 8.71
C PRO A 52 14.23 28.71 9.42
N GLY A 53 15.31 28.55 8.67
CA GLY A 53 16.68 28.57 9.20
C GLY A 53 17.16 27.30 9.93
N VAL A 54 16.27 26.40 10.35
CA VAL A 54 16.66 25.20 11.11
C VAL A 54 17.05 24.04 10.18
N ARG A 55 18.35 23.69 10.21
CA ARG A 55 18.98 22.68 9.34
C ARG A 55 19.48 21.44 10.07
N TYR A 56 19.29 21.39 11.38
CA TYR A 56 19.73 20.30 12.22
C TYR A 56 18.59 19.79 13.08
N HIS A 57 18.57 18.48 13.30
CA HIS A 57 17.69 17.80 14.23
C HIS A 57 18.51 17.24 15.38
N ILE A 58 18.02 17.37 16.60
CA ILE A 58 18.56 16.63 17.73
C ILE A 58 18.13 15.17 17.59
N VAL A 59 19.08 14.25 17.64
CA VAL A 59 18.82 12.82 17.68
C VAL A 59 18.31 12.49 19.07
N ARG A 60 17.17 11.81 19.19
CA ARG A 60 16.63 11.34 20.49
C ARG A 60 17.17 9.96 20.83
N GLY A 61 17.36 9.69 22.12
CA GLY A 61 17.90 8.42 22.61
C GLY A 61 19.42 8.32 22.45
N ALA A 62 20.11 9.45 22.28
CA ALA A 62 21.56 9.52 22.17
C ALA A 62 22.10 10.61 23.12
N LEU A 63 23.22 10.31 23.81
CA LEU A 63 23.81 11.18 24.83
C LEU A 63 22.76 11.62 25.87
N ASP A 64 22.64 12.90 26.17
CA ASP A 64 21.73 13.41 27.21
C ASP A 64 20.25 13.46 26.78
N THR A 65 19.96 13.19 25.51
CA THR A 65 18.59 13.27 24.98
C THR A 65 17.83 11.97 25.27
N ALA A 66 16.84 12.04 26.16
CA ALA A 66 15.99 10.89 26.40
C ALA A 66 15.17 10.54 25.14
N GLY A 67 14.92 9.24 24.95
CA GLY A 67 13.96 8.74 23.97
C GLY A 67 12.55 9.25 24.28
N VAL A 68 11.67 9.23 23.27
CA VAL A 68 10.25 9.57 23.46
C VAL A 68 9.51 8.27 23.74
N ASN A 69 8.89 8.17 24.92
CA ASN A 69 8.03 7.04 25.29
C ASN A 69 6.81 6.99 24.34
N ASP A 70 6.28 5.79 24.09
CA ASP A 70 5.17 5.52 23.16
C ASP A 70 5.43 5.75 21.67
N HIS A 71 6.68 5.98 21.26
CA HIS A 71 7.03 5.78 19.87
C HIS A 71 7.04 4.28 19.57
N LYS A 72 5.89 3.73 19.19
CA LYS A 72 5.81 2.44 18.50
C LYS A 72 6.64 2.57 17.23
N THR A 73 7.92 2.20 17.29
CA THR A 73 8.71 1.97 16.09
C THR A 73 8.00 0.84 15.37
N TYR A 74 7.28 1.15 14.30
CA TYR A 74 6.85 0.12 13.35
C TYR A 74 8.13 -0.58 12.90
N PHE A 75 8.36 -1.77 13.48
CA PHE A 75 9.35 -2.78 13.14
C PHE A 75 10.66 -2.25 12.53
N ARG A 76 11.72 -2.27 13.35
CA ARG A 76 13.11 -2.44 12.89
C ARG A 76 13.13 -3.64 11.93
N LYS A 77 13.07 -3.38 10.64
CA LYS A 77 13.28 -4.39 9.61
C LYS A 77 14.76 -4.31 9.26
N GLU A 78 15.51 -5.24 9.80
CA GLU A 78 16.93 -5.46 9.49
C GLU A 78 17.20 -5.32 7.99
N GLU A 79 18.26 -4.58 7.69
CA GLU A 79 19.07 -4.56 6.46
C GLU A 79 18.41 -4.62 5.07
N LEU A 80 17.11 -4.33 4.94
CA LEU A 80 16.60 -3.89 3.65
C LEU A 80 17.03 -2.44 3.46
N ARG A 81 18.23 -2.24 2.87
CA ARG A 81 18.59 -1.01 2.18
C ARG A 81 17.38 -0.61 1.34
N MET A 82 16.60 0.36 1.81
CA MET A 82 15.45 0.89 1.08
C MET A 82 16.00 1.57 -0.16
N THR A 83 16.16 0.81 -1.23
CA THR A 83 16.56 1.35 -2.51
C THR A 83 15.39 2.20 -3.01
N ARG A 84 15.63 3.50 -3.21
CA ARG A 84 14.60 4.41 -3.76
C ARG A 84 14.10 3.95 -5.14
N LYS A 85 14.87 3.09 -5.82
CA LYS A 85 14.65 2.64 -7.21
C LYS A 85 14.95 1.15 -7.46
N GLY A 86 15.26 0.35 -6.43
CA GLY A 86 15.64 -1.04 -6.64
C GLY A 86 14.43 -1.99 -6.67
N THR A 87 14.61 -3.14 -7.31
CA THR A 87 13.61 -4.21 -7.34
C THR A 87 13.61 -4.93 -5.99
N ILE A 88 12.50 -4.85 -5.27
CA ILE A 88 12.32 -5.58 -4.02
C ILE A 88 12.05 -7.05 -4.35
N ALA A 89 12.73 -7.96 -3.66
CA ALA A 89 12.46 -9.40 -3.75
C ALA A 89 10.98 -9.68 -3.42
N LYS A 90 10.30 -10.39 -4.32
CA LYS A 90 8.90 -10.76 -4.13
C LYS A 90 8.82 -11.86 -3.07
N ARG A 91 7.77 -11.81 -2.27
CA ARG A 91 7.51 -12.82 -1.24
C ARG A 91 6.53 -13.84 -1.78
N ASP A 92 6.91 -15.10 -1.73
CA ASP A 92 6.00 -16.18 -2.01
C ASP A 92 5.06 -16.41 -0.83
N VAL A 93 3.87 -16.91 -1.15
CA VAL A 93 2.87 -17.31 -0.16
C VAL A 93 2.77 -18.82 -0.14
N LEU A 94 2.56 -19.36 1.05
CA LEU A 94 2.20 -20.76 1.22
C LEU A 94 0.84 -21.04 0.55
N PRO A 95 0.63 -22.25 0.01
CA PRO A 95 -0.67 -22.65 -0.49
C PRO A 95 -1.70 -22.69 0.65
N ASP A 96 -2.97 -22.51 0.29
CA ASP A 96 -4.07 -22.63 1.24
C ASP A 96 -4.20 -24.08 1.76
N PRO A 97 -4.40 -24.32 3.06
CA PRO A 97 -4.47 -25.70 3.59
C PRO A 97 -5.67 -26.51 3.09
N MET A 98 -6.78 -25.87 2.71
CA MET A 98 -8.03 -26.54 2.33
C MET A 98 -8.07 -26.81 0.82
N TYR A 99 -7.77 -25.80 0.00
CA TYR A 99 -7.83 -25.90 -1.47
C TYR A 99 -6.46 -26.12 -2.13
N ASN A 100 -5.37 -26.18 -1.36
CA ASN A 100 -3.98 -26.25 -1.85
C ASN A 100 -3.60 -25.16 -2.89
N SER A 101 -4.32 -24.03 -2.89
CA SER A 101 -4.17 -23.00 -3.91
C SER A 101 -3.50 -21.75 -3.35
N LYS A 102 -2.48 -21.27 -4.06
CA LYS A 102 -1.85 -19.96 -3.76
C LYS A 102 -2.79 -18.80 -4.08
N LEU A 103 -3.73 -18.97 -5.04
CA LEU A 103 -4.69 -17.93 -5.38
C LEU A 103 -5.67 -17.66 -4.24
N VAL A 104 -6.18 -18.72 -3.61
CA VAL A 104 -7.06 -18.63 -2.43
C VAL A 104 -6.33 -17.95 -1.27
N THR A 105 -5.08 -18.32 -0.98
CA THR A 105 -4.29 -17.63 0.06
C THR A 105 -4.09 -16.14 -0.26
N ARG A 106 -3.88 -15.77 -1.52
CA ARG A 106 -3.78 -14.34 -1.93
C ARG A 106 -5.12 -13.61 -1.78
N LEU A 107 -6.25 -14.28 -2.05
CA LEU A 107 -7.59 -13.75 -1.81
C LEU A 107 -7.81 -13.48 -0.31
N ILE A 108 -7.53 -14.46 0.55
CA ILE A 108 -7.63 -14.32 2.02
C ILE A 108 -6.81 -13.14 2.50
N ASN A 109 -5.55 -13.02 2.05
CA ASN A 109 -4.68 -11.89 2.40
C ASN A 109 -5.23 -10.54 1.94
N ARG A 110 -6.01 -10.51 0.85
CA ARG A 110 -6.61 -9.27 0.32
C ARG A 110 -7.89 -8.89 1.06
N VAL A 111 -8.69 -9.88 1.47
CA VAL A 111 -9.89 -9.68 2.30
C VAL A 111 -9.50 -9.24 3.72
N MET A 112 -8.40 -9.76 4.25
CA MET A 112 -7.88 -9.50 5.60
C MET A 112 -7.66 -8.00 5.89
N VAL A 113 -8.17 -7.58 7.05
CA VAL A 113 -7.99 -6.25 7.64
C VAL A 113 -7.30 -6.41 9.00
N ASP A 114 -6.40 -5.49 9.34
CA ASP A 114 -5.69 -5.44 10.63
C ASP A 114 -4.96 -6.73 11.05
N GLY A 115 -4.57 -7.56 10.08
CA GLY A 115 -3.86 -8.83 10.35
C GLY A 115 -4.74 -9.97 10.87
N LYS A 116 -6.08 -9.80 10.88
CA LYS A 116 -7.02 -10.83 11.34
C LYS A 116 -7.21 -11.92 10.27
N ARG A 117 -6.27 -12.88 10.21
CA ARG A 117 -6.29 -13.97 9.21
C ARG A 117 -7.45 -14.94 9.43
N GLY A 118 -7.77 -15.29 10.68
CA GLY A 118 -8.85 -16.24 10.99
C GLY A 118 -10.21 -15.76 10.48
N THR A 119 -10.58 -14.50 10.76
CA THR A 119 -11.83 -13.91 10.26
C THR A 119 -11.86 -13.81 8.73
N ALA A 120 -10.73 -13.45 8.11
CA ALA A 120 -10.63 -13.37 6.66
C ALA A 120 -10.76 -14.74 5.99
N SER A 121 -10.20 -15.78 6.62
CA SER A 121 -10.32 -17.17 6.16
C SER A 121 -11.76 -17.63 6.21
N ASN A 122 -12.44 -17.40 7.34
CA ASN A 122 -13.85 -17.77 7.52
C ASN A 122 -14.74 -17.10 6.47
N ILE A 123 -14.54 -15.80 6.19
CA ILE A 123 -15.31 -15.10 5.16
C ILE A 123 -15.17 -15.76 3.79
N VAL A 124 -13.95 -16.12 3.39
CA VAL A 124 -13.68 -16.74 2.08
C VAL A 124 -14.28 -18.14 2.00
N TYR A 125 -14.09 -18.97 3.03
CA TYR A 125 -14.63 -20.33 3.04
C TYR A 125 -16.16 -20.34 3.10
N ASN A 126 -16.78 -19.45 3.88
CA ASN A 126 -18.23 -19.30 3.91
C ASN A 126 -18.77 -18.84 2.54
N ALA A 127 -18.10 -17.87 1.90
CA ALA A 127 -18.47 -17.44 0.54
C ALA A 127 -18.38 -18.60 -0.46
N PHE A 128 -17.37 -19.47 -0.35
CA PHE A 128 -17.25 -20.67 -1.19
C PHE A 128 -18.33 -21.71 -0.88
N SER A 129 -18.75 -21.86 0.37
CA SER A 129 -19.93 -22.68 0.72
C SER A 129 -21.18 -22.17 0.02
N THR A 130 -21.43 -20.84 0.06
CA THR A 130 -22.59 -20.22 -0.61
C THR A 130 -22.56 -20.42 -2.12
N ILE A 131 -21.39 -20.34 -2.75
CA ILE A 131 -21.22 -20.61 -4.19
C ILE A 131 -21.54 -22.07 -4.49
N LYS A 132 -21.03 -23.00 -3.68
CA LYS A 132 -21.28 -24.43 -3.81
C LYS A 132 -22.77 -24.77 -3.69
N GLU A 133 -23.46 -24.15 -2.72
CA GLU A 133 -24.90 -24.32 -2.52
C GLU A 133 -25.73 -23.74 -3.68
N SER A 134 -25.28 -22.65 -4.30
CA SER A 134 -26.03 -21.97 -5.36
C SER A 134 -25.85 -22.60 -6.75
N ILE A 135 -24.63 -22.98 -7.12
CA ILE A 135 -24.29 -23.47 -8.47
C ILE A 135 -24.17 -25.01 -8.50
N GLY A 136 -23.77 -25.65 -7.40
CA GLY A 136 -23.50 -27.08 -7.34
C GLY A 136 -22.14 -27.53 -7.90
N ASN A 137 -21.37 -26.61 -8.51
CA ASN A 137 -20.01 -26.86 -9.00
C ASN A 137 -18.95 -26.68 -7.92
N ASP A 138 -17.71 -27.10 -8.18
CA ASP A 138 -16.58 -26.82 -7.29
C ASP A 138 -16.37 -25.30 -7.19
N PRO A 139 -16.46 -24.69 -5.98
CA PRO A 139 -16.21 -23.27 -5.80
C PRO A 139 -14.83 -22.82 -6.29
N LEU A 140 -13.83 -23.71 -6.31
CA LEU A 140 -12.51 -23.38 -6.85
C LEU A 140 -12.56 -23.13 -8.36
N GLU A 141 -13.23 -23.98 -9.13
CA GLU A 141 -13.37 -23.83 -10.59
C GLU A 141 -14.14 -22.55 -10.94
N VAL A 142 -15.25 -22.28 -10.23
CA VAL A 142 -16.03 -21.04 -10.40
C VAL A 142 -15.16 -19.81 -10.11
N PHE A 143 -14.34 -19.87 -9.07
CA PHE A 143 -13.43 -18.79 -8.72
C PHE A 143 -12.32 -18.59 -9.77
N GLU A 144 -11.76 -19.67 -10.31
CA GLU A 144 -10.75 -19.59 -11.36
C GLU A 144 -11.32 -19.01 -12.66
N GLN A 145 -12.53 -19.43 -13.05
CA GLN A 145 -13.23 -18.88 -14.19
C GLN A 145 -13.58 -17.39 -14.00
N ALA A 146 -14.07 -17.01 -12.82
CA ALA A 146 -14.26 -15.60 -12.48
C ALA A 146 -12.95 -14.80 -12.59
N MET A 147 -11.84 -15.36 -12.08
CA MET A 147 -10.53 -14.71 -12.16
C MET A 147 -10.06 -14.55 -13.61
N GLU A 148 -10.27 -15.54 -14.48
CA GLU A 148 -9.96 -15.42 -15.91
C GLU A 148 -10.72 -14.27 -16.56
N ASN A 149 -12.03 -14.15 -16.27
CA ASN A 149 -12.89 -13.09 -16.80
C ASN A 149 -12.55 -11.69 -16.25
N ILE A 150 -12.01 -11.56 -15.04
CA ILE A 150 -11.70 -10.26 -14.41
C ILE A 150 -10.30 -9.77 -14.77
N MET A 151 -9.38 -10.69 -15.05
CA MET A 151 -7.98 -10.40 -15.23
C MET A 151 -7.70 -9.55 -16.50
N PRO A 152 -7.10 -8.35 -16.39
CA PRO A 152 -6.85 -7.51 -17.55
C PRO A 152 -5.59 -7.94 -18.33
N VAL A 153 -5.72 -8.07 -19.65
CA VAL A 153 -4.58 -8.27 -20.57
C VAL A 153 -3.75 -6.99 -20.77
N LEU A 154 -4.40 -5.83 -20.91
CA LEU A 154 -3.78 -4.53 -21.14
C LEU A 154 -4.11 -3.55 -20.01
N GLU A 155 -3.16 -2.65 -19.69
CA GLU A 155 -3.38 -1.50 -18.83
C GLU A 155 -2.75 -0.25 -19.45
N VAL A 156 -3.20 0.94 -19.06
CA VAL A 156 -2.54 2.20 -19.44
C VAL A 156 -1.57 2.66 -18.36
N LYS A 157 -0.39 3.13 -18.76
CA LYS A 157 0.61 3.77 -17.88
C LYS A 157 0.86 5.20 -18.33
N ALA A 158 0.95 6.12 -17.38
CA ALA A 158 1.37 7.49 -17.66
C ALA A 158 2.85 7.52 -18.03
N ARG A 159 3.18 8.09 -19.19
CA ARG A 159 4.55 8.35 -19.63
C ARG A 159 4.67 9.80 -20.09
N ARG A 160 5.78 10.45 -19.72
CA ARG A 160 6.05 11.84 -20.13
C ARG A 160 6.89 11.87 -21.39
N VAL A 161 6.39 12.51 -22.44
CA VAL A 161 7.07 12.67 -23.74
C VAL A 161 6.90 14.11 -24.20
N GLY A 162 7.99 14.78 -24.59
CA GLY A 162 7.92 16.13 -25.16
C GLY A 162 7.26 17.20 -24.27
N GLY A 163 7.24 16.99 -22.95
CA GLY A 163 6.61 17.91 -21.98
C GLY A 163 5.23 17.48 -21.49
N SER A 164 4.48 16.71 -22.30
CA SER A 164 3.12 16.23 -22.00
C SER A 164 3.10 14.82 -21.42
N ASN A 165 2.04 14.47 -20.67
CA ASN A 165 1.82 13.13 -20.12
C ASN A 165 0.82 12.36 -20.99
N TYR A 166 1.26 11.26 -21.59
CA TYR A 166 0.43 10.37 -22.41
C TYR A 166 0.08 9.10 -21.64
N GLN A 167 -1.11 8.55 -21.91
CA GLN A 167 -1.51 7.24 -21.43
C GLN A 167 -1.04 6.19 -22.45
N VAL A 168 0.01 5.46 -22.13
CA VAL A 168 0.61 4.45 -23.01
C VAL A 168 0.06 3.07 -22.63
N PRO A 169 -0.59 2.34 -23.55
CA PRO A 169 -1.04 0.98 -23.28
C PRO A 169 0.16 0.02 -23.16
N VAL A 170 0.13 -0.83 -22.16
CA VAL A 170 1.18 -1.81 -21.83
C VAL A 170 0.53 -3.12 -21.42
N GLU A 171 1.10 -4.24 -21.86
CA GLU A 171 0.68 -5.57 -21.43
C GLU A 171 0.92 -5.77 -19.94
N VAL A 172 -0.09 -6.31 -19.26
CA VAL A 172 -0.03 -6.59 -17.84
C VAL A 172 0.72 -7.90 -17.63
N ARG A 173 1.81 -7.84 -16.86
CA ARG A 173 2.56 -9.04 -16.42
C ARG A 173 1.64 -10.01 -15.66
N PRO A 174 1.81 -11.35 -15.78
CA PRO A 174 0.91 -12.34 -15.17
C PRO A 174 0.67 -12.17 -13.65
N GLU A 175 1.73 -11.90 -12.88
CA GLU A 175 1.59 -11.65 -11.43
C GLU A 175 0.81 -10.36 -11.11
N ARG A 176 0.99 -9.32 -11.92
CA ARG A 176 0.27 -8.06 -11.76
C ARG A 176 -1.19 -8.25 -12.13
N ARG A 177 -1.46 -9.06 -13.17
CA ARG A 177 -2.80 -9.42 -13.64
C ARG A 177 -3.60 -10.07 -12.52
N THR A 178 -3.06 -11.10 -11.87
CA THR A 178 -3.69 -11.74 -10.69
C THR A 178 -3.87 -10.76 -9.53
N THR A 179 -2.89 -9.90 -9.26
CA THR A 179 -2.99 -8.87 -8.21
C THR A 179 -4.10 -7.84 -8.47
N LEU A 180 -4.27 -7.41 -9.73
CA LEU A 180 -5.34 -6.49 -10.12
C LEU A 180 -6.70 -7.16 -10.03
N GLY A 181 -6.83 -8.40 -10.52
CA GLY A 181 -8.08 -9.15 -10.45
C GLY A 181 -8.57 -9.32 -9.01
N LEU A 182 -7.72 -9.87 -8.12
CA LEU A 182 -8.04 -10.04 -6.70
C LEU A 182 -8.37 -8.71 -6.01
N ARG A 183 -7.67 -7.63 -6.38
CA ARG A 183 -7.95 -6.30 -5.83
C ARG A 183 -9.32 -5.80 -6.24
N TRP A 184 -9.70 -5.94 -7.50
CA TRP A 184 -10.99 -5.48 -8.00
C TRP A 184 -12.13 -6.28 -7.39
N VAL A 185 -12.04 -7.62 -7.37
CA VAL A 185 -13.03 -8.50 -6.72
C VAL A 185 -13.29 -8.06 -5.29
N VAL A 186 -12.24 -7.95 -4.47
CA VAL A 186 -12.42 -7.59 -3.05
C VAL A 186 -12.92 -6.16 -2.87
N ASN A 187 -12.42 -5.21 -3.68
CA ASN A 187 -12.86 -3.82 -3.59
C ASN A 187 -14.34 -3.66 -3.97
N PHE A 188 -14.78 -4.31 -5.06
CA PHE A 188 -16.17 -4.23 -5.52
C PHE A 188 -17.10 -5.05 -4.65
N ALA A 189 -16.69 -6.23 -4.17
CA ALA A 189 -17.44 -6.98 -3.16
C ALA A 189 -17.73 -6.11 -1.94
N ARG A 190 -16.74 -5.37 -1.41
CA ARG A 190 -16.95 -4.47 -0.27
C ARG A 190 -17.97 -3.35 -0.53
N LEU A 191 -18.10 -2.91 -1.77
CA LEU A 191 -19.02 -1.85 -2.18
C LEU A 191 -20.45 -2.35 -2.46
N ARG A 192 -20.70 -3.66 -2.45
CA ARG A 192 -22.05 -4.22 -2.63
C ARG A 192 -22.96 -3.93 -1.42
N GLY A 193 -24.27 -3.90 -1.67
CA GLY A 193 -25.30 -3.58 -0.67
C GLY A 193 -25.78 -4.74 0.21
N GLU A 194 -25.21 -5.94 0.07
CA GLU A 194 -25.60 -7.13 0.86
C GLU A 194 -25.19 -6.98 2.34
N HIS A 195 -25.75 -7.79 3.23
CA HIS A 195 -25.54 -7.61 4.67
C HIS A 195 -24.18 -8.11 5.15
N THR A 196 -23.79 -9.30 4.70
CA THR A 196 -22.58 -9.98 5.18
C THR A 196 -21.46 -9.93 4.13
N MET A 197 -20.20 -9.95 4.56
CA MET A 197 -19.08 -9.90 3.62
C MET A 197 -18.97 -11.21 2.81
N GLU A 198 -19.43 -12.32 3.39
CA GLU A 198 -19.58 -13.64 2.80
C GLU A 198 -20.46 -13.56 1.54
N GLU A 199 -21.69 -13.07 1.68
CA GLU A 199 -22.65 -12.94 0.58
C GLU A 199 -22.14 -11.96 -0.48
N ARG A 200 -21.54 -10.84 -0.05
CA ARG A 200 -20.95 -9.85 -0.96
C ARG A 200 -19.89 -10.48 -1.85
N LEU A 201 -18.99 -11.29 -1.27
CA LEU A 201 -17.91 -11.93 -1.99
C LEU A 201 -18.42 -13.05 -2.89
N ALA A 202 -19.31 -13.90 -2.37
CA ALA A 202 -19.91 -15.00 -3.14
C ALA A 202 -20.63 -14.47 -4.39
N LYS A 203 -21.51 -13.47 -4.23
CA LYS A 203 -22.25 -12.88 -5.34
C LYS A 203 -21.35 -12.18 -6.36
N GLU A 204 -20.32 -11.45 -5.93
CA GLU A 204 -19.38 -10.82 -6.88
C GLU A 204 -18.61 -11.86 -7.71
N ILE A 205 -18.23 -12.99 -7.10
CA ILE A 205 -17.55 -14.09 -7.80
C ILE A 205 -18.51 -14.78 -8.78
N MET A 206 -19.76 -15.05 -8.38
CA MET A 206 -20.77 -15.64 -9.27
C MET A 206 -21.11 -14.73 -10.46
N ASP A 207 -21.29 -13.43 -10.20
CA ASP A 207 -21.52 -12.44 -11.27
C ASP A 207 -20.34 -12.43 -12.25
N ALA A 208 -19.11 -12.42 -11.73
CA ALA A 208 -17.89 -12.41 -12.54
C ALA A 208 -17.66 -13.70 -13.34
N ALA A 209 -18.03 -14.86 -12.80
CA ALA A 209 -18.00 -16.13 -13.54
C ALA A 209 -18.93 -16.07 -14.78
N ASN A 210 -20.07 -15.39 -14.65
CA ASN A 210 -21.02 -15.15 -15.73
C ASN A 210 -20.66 -13.96 -16.65
N ASN A 211 -19.42 -13.45 -16.61
CA ASN A 211 -18.98 -12.24 -17.32
C ASN A 211 -19.79 -10.97 -16.99
N THR A 212 -20.40 -10.92 -15.81
CA THR A 212 -21.14 -9.75 -15.32
C THR A 212 -20.50 -9.22 -14.05
N GLY A 213 -21.06 -8.14 -13.48
CA GLY A 213 -20.56 -7.55 -12.24
C GLY A 213 -19.57 -6.40 -12.43
N ALA A 214 -19.29 -5.71 -11.32
CA ALA A 214 -18.51 -4.49 -11.32
C ALA A 214 -17.01 -4.75 -11.58
N SER A 215 -16.51 -5.90 -11.12
CA SER A 215 -15.15 -6.37 -11.39
C SER A 215 -14.88 -6.61 -12.88
N VAL A 216 -15.80 -7.26 -13.60
CA VAL A 216 -15.68 -7.48 -15.06
C VAL A 216 -15.81 -6.17 -15.82
N LYS A 217 -16.78 -5.31 -15.46
CA LYS A 217 -16.90 -3.97 -16.03
C LYS A 217 -15.61 -3.16 -15.90
N LYS A 218 -14.91 -3.29 -14.77
CA LYS A 218 -13.63 -2.60 -14.58
C LYS A 218 -12.56 -3.08 -15.56
N ARG A 219 -12.50 -4.37 -15.86
CA ARG A 219 -11.60 -4.93 -16.87
C ARG A 219 -11.93 -4.36 -18.25
N GLU A 220 -13.20 -4.35 -18.63
CA GLU A 220 -13.66 -3.80 -19.90
C GLU A 220 -13.29 -2.32 -20.05
N ASP A 221 -13.51 -1.51 -19.01
CA ASP A 221 -13.09 -0.10 -18.99
C ASP A 221 -11.58 0.04 -19.20
N THR A 222 -10.76 -0.84 -18.60
CA THR A 222 -9.31 -0.81 -18.80
C THR A 222 -8.90 -1.20 -20.22
N HIS A 223 -9.59 -2.15 -20.84
CA HIS A 223 -9.36 -2.54 -22.24
C HIS A 223 -9.78 -1.43 -23.19
N LYS A 224 -10.99 -0.88 -23.03
CA LYS A 224 -11.48 0.25 -23.82
C LYS A 224 -10.54 1.44 -23.75
N MET A 225 -10.02 1.78 -22.56
CA MET A 225 -9.05 2.86 -22.39
C MET A 225 -7.71 2.56 -23.08
N ALA A 226 -7.23 1.32 -23.01
CA ALA A 226 -6.00 0.91 -23.68
C ALA A 226 -6.14 0.91 -25.21
N GLU A 227 -7.30 0.49 -25.72
CA GLU A 227 -7.64 0.50 -27.14
C GLU A 227 -7.76 1.92 -27.69
N ALA A 228 -8.43 2.83 -26.97
CA ALA A 228 -8.51 4.24 -27.35
C ALA A 228 -7.12 4.91 -27.48
N ASN A 229 -6.16 4.46 -26.68
CA ASN A 229 -4.80 4.98 -26.65
C ASN A 229 -3.79 4.11 -27.44
N ARG A 230 -4.26 3.22 -28.32
CA ARG A 230 -3.40 2.32 -29.12
C ARG A 230 -2.35 3.07 -29.95
N ALA A 231 -2.67 4.28 -30.41
CA ALA A 231 -1.73 5.12 -31.15
C ALA A 231 -0.45 5.42 -30.36
N PHE A 232 -0.53 5.52 -29.02
CA PHE A 232 0.60 5.83 -28.15
C PHE A 232 1.40 4.59 -27.71
N ALA A 233 1.05 3.39 -28.18
CA ALA A 233 1.76 2.15 -27.82
C ALA A 233 3.26 2.18 -28.17
N HIS A 234 3.64 2.97 -29.19
CA HIS A 234 5.02 3.14 -29.61
C HIS A 234 5.88 3.90 -28.59
N TYR A 235 5.28 4.62 -27.64
CA TYR A 235 6.05 5.22 -26.55
C TYR A 235 6.39 4.21 -25.45
N ARG A 236 6.29 2.89 -25.66
CA ARG A 236 6.62 1.87 -24.63
C ARG A 236 8.12 1.75 -24.37
N TRP A 237 8.95 2.00 -25.39
CA TRP A 237 10.41 2.08 -25.28
C TRP A 237 10.82 3.50 -24.90
#